data_AF-A0A7L1A6N0-F1
#
_entry.id   AF-A0A7L1A6N0-F1
#
_cell.length_a   1.000
_cell.length_b   1.000
_cell.length_c   1.000
_cell.angle_alpha   90.00
_cell.angle_beta   90.00
_cell.angle_gamma   90.00
#
_symmetry.space_group_name_H-M   'P 1'
#
loop_
_entity.id
_entity.type
_entity.pdbx_description
1 polymer ?
#
loop_
_entity_poly.entity_id
_entity_poly.type
_entity_poly.pdbx_seq_one_letter_code
_entity_poly.pdbx_strand_id
1 'polypeptide(L)'
;MNYHLAVIPFLGAVEAGLFGQLPFEVEILPPEEQKDDFCYSVADCRSRMPELMDDWKAFFEVNNVIFFPPYPATFSSLKLDDALGLMWKAHTASIAYSLPKFQDSLKYLSDPEADFGEDWSNAVDFLAATHFHTDLPTTNKFQVFLPPRMLVEGDVLPSISDFSPQQNKVLVSLRDLHKANKISGGLLLKLWQKSMSTEAGRKIGRILIESLTSS
;
A
#
# COMPACT_ATOMS: atom_id res chain seq x y z
N MET A 1 -7.39 5.88 6.51
CA MET A 1 -6.33 5.18 5.74
C MET A 1 -5.89 5.95 4.50
N ASN A 2 -6.70 6.04 3.44
CA ASN A 2 -6.27 6.55 2.11
C ASN A 2 -5.67 7.97 2.10
N TYR A 3 -6.04 8.84 3.04
CA TYR A 3 -5.35 10.13 3.21
C TYR A 3 -3.84 9.96 3.35
N HIS A 4 -3.39 9.00 4.16
CA HIS A 4 -1.98 8.73 4.40
C HIS A 4 -1.28 8.11 3.18
N LEU A 5 -2.04 7.51 2.27
CA LEU A 5 -1.56 6.91 1.02
C LEU A 5 -1.64 7.87 -0.18
N ALA A 6 -2.22 9.06 0.00
CA ALA A 6 -2.37 10.06 -1.07
C ALA A 6 -1.67 11.38 -0.71
N VAL A 7 -2.05 11.98 0.41
CA VAL A 7 -1.58 13.31 0.82
C VAL A 7 -0.14 13.27 1.30
N ILE A 8 0.22 12.28 2.12
CA ILE A 8 1.59 12.17 2.64
C ILE A 8 2.60 11.90 1.52
N PRO A 9 2.38 10.96 0.58
CA PRO A 9 3.25 10.86 -0.60
C PRO A 9 3.32 12.16 -1.40
N PHE A 10 2.21 12.86 -1.61
CA PHE A 10 2.22 14.14 -2.32
C PHE A 10 3.09 15.19 -1.60
N LEU A 11 2.95 15.36 -0.30
CA LEU A 11 3.76 16.29 0.49
C LEU A 11 5.23 15.84 0.57
N GLY A 12 5.49 14.53 0.61
CA GLY A 12 6.84 13.97 0.49
C GLY A 12 7.49 14.29 -0.86
N ALA A 13 6.70 14.29 -1.95
CA ALA A 13 7.18 14.71 -3.27
C ALA A 13 7.47 16.21 -3.36
N VAL A 14 6.63 17.04 -2.74
CA VAL A 14 6.87 18.49 -2.59
C VAL A 14 8.19 18.72 -1.86
N GLU A 15 8.40 18.03 -0.74
CA GLU A 15 9.63 18.15 0.04
C GLU A 15 10.87 17.62 -0.68
N ALA A 16 10.74 16.56 -1.47
CA ALA A 16 11.79 16.04 -2.33
C ALA A 16 12.14 16.99 -3.48
N GLY A 17 11.39 18.08 -3.67
CA GLY A 17 11.61 19.05 -4.74
C GLY A 17 11.16 18.57 -6.12
N LEU A 18 10.30 17.55 -6.20
CA LEU A 18 9.78 17.00 -7.47
C LEU A 18 9.14 18.07 -8.36
N PHE A 19 8.48 19.06 -7.75
CA PHE A 19 7.79 20.14 -8.45
C PHE A 19 8.67 21.39 -8.67
N GLY A 20 9.97 21.33 -8.34
CA GLY A 20 10.88 22.46 -8.40
C GLY A 20 10.53 23.55 -7.37
N GLN A 21 10.99 24.78 -7.63
CA GLN A 21 10.71 25.92 -6.77
C GLN A 21 9.27 26.40 -6.99
N LEU A 22 8.42 26.20 -5.99
CA LEU A 22 7.05 26.70 -6.00
C LEU A 22 7.00 28.16 -5.49
N PRO A 23 6.17 29.03 -6.08
CA PRO A 23 6.04 30.43 -5.64
C PRO A 23 5.27 30.58 -4.32
N PHE A 24 4.56 29.54 -3.89
CA PHE A 24 3.74 29.52 -2.69
C PHE A 24 3.94 28.20 -1.93
N GLU A 25 3.71 28.24 -0.62
CA GLU A 25 3.65 27.03 0.19
C GLU A 25 2.40 26.21 -0.14
N VAL A 26 2.55 24.89 -0.09
CA VAL A 26 1.47 23.95 -0.34
C VAL A 26 0.81 23.58 0.98
N GLU A 27 -0.49 23.83 1.06
CA GLU A 27 -1.32 23.48 2.21
C GLU A 27 -2.59 22.74 1.75
N ILE A 28 -2.92 21.67 2.45
CA ILE A 28 -4.08 20.83 2.22
C ILE A 28 -5.23 21.39 3.05
N LEU A 29 -6.39 21.57 2.44
CA LEU A 29 -7.55 22.07 3.16
C LEU A 29 -7.99 21.08 4.26
N PRO A 30 -8.13 21.53 5.52
CA PRO A 30 -8.59 20.66 6.60
C PRO A 30 -10.09 20.35 6.46
N PRO A 31 -10.53 19.15 6.88
CA PRO A 31 -11.94 18.82 7.01
C PRO A 31 -12.60 19.65 8.13
N GLU A 32 -13.93 19.68 8.17
CA GLU A 32 -14.66 20.36 9.25
C GLU A 32 -14.52 19.62 10.59
N GLU A 33 -14.60 18.29 10.55
CA GLU A 33 -14.46 17.38 11.69
C GLU A 33 -13.12 16.62 11.62
N GLN A 34 -12.64 16.08 12.74
CA GLN A 34 -11.43 15.24 12.79
C GLN A 34 -10.15 15.95 12.28
N LYS A 35 -10.06 17.27 12.50
CA LYS A 35 -8.90 18.08 12.06
C LYS A 35 -7.57 17.60 12.66
N ASP A 36 -7.60 17.09 13.87
CA ASP A 36 -6.38 16.68 14.57
C ASP A 36 -5.84 15.32 14.09
N ASP A 37 -6.63 14.55 13.34
CA ASP A 37 -6.27 13.21 12.86
C ASP A 37 -5.32 13.24 11.66
N PHE A 38 -5.21 14.40 11.00
CA PHE A 38 -4.43 14.60 9.78
C PHE A 38 -3.42 15.74 9.92
N CYS A 39 -2.54 15.88 8.93
CA CYS A 39 -1.55 16.95 8.85
C CYS A 39 -1.61 17.61 7.48
N TYR A 40 -1.45 18.93 7.41
CA TYR A 40 -1.91 19.70 6.24
C TYR A 40 -0.81 20.37 5.42
N SER A 41 0.42 20.40 5.92
CA SER A 41 1.56 20.98 5.21
C SER A 41 2.79 20.10 5.40
N VAL A 42 3.84 20.34 4.61
CA VAL A 42 5.13 19.63 4.78
C VAL A 42 5.64 19.79 6.21
N ALA A 43 5.61 21.01 6.77
CA ALA A 43 6.08 21.30 8.11
C ALA A 43 5.24 20.59 9.19
N ASP A 44 3.91 20.62 9.06
CA ASP A 44 3.00 19.95 10.00
C ASP A 44 3.20 18.42 9.96
N CYS A 45 3.21 17.82 8.77
CA CYS A 45 3.43 16.39 8.62
C CYS A 45 4.82 15.95 9.11
N ARG A 46 5.88 16.70 8.81
CA ARG A 46 7.23 16.48 9.37
C ARG A 46 7.24 16.47 10.88
N SER A 47 6.49 17.38 11.52
CA SER A 47 6.45 17.47 12.98
C SER A 47 5.77 16.27 13.62
N ARG A 48 4.75 15.68 12.96
CA ARG A 48 3.94 14.57 13.50
C ARG A 48 4.44 13.18 13.12
N MET A 49 5.05 13.04 11.94
CA MET A 49 5.43 11.76 11.34
C MET A 49 6.74 11.89 10.54
N PRO A 50 7.85 12.27 11.18
CA PRO A 50 9.11 12.56 10.49
C PRO A 50 9.62 11.35 9.69
N GLU A 51 9.58 10.15 10.26
CA GLU A 51 10.04 8.93 9.60
C GLU A 51 9.23 8.61 8.34
N LEU A 52 7.90 8.82 8.38
CA LEU A 52 7.04 8.57 7.23
C LEU A 52 7.30 9.57 6.09
N MET A 53 7.53 10.84 6.44
CA MET A 53 7.94 11.87 5.49
C MET A 53 9.29 11.54 4.87
N ASP A 54 10.26 11.06 5.66
CA ASP A 54 11.58 10.66 5.16
C ASP A 54 11.48 9.45 4.20
N ASP A 55 10.63 8.46 4.49
CA ASP A 55 10.42 7.30 3.61
C ASP A 55 9.83 7.70 2.26
N TRP A 56 8.80 8.56 2.23
CA TRP A 56 8.25 9.07 0.98
C TRP A 56 9.24 9.96 0.23
N LYS A 57 9.95 10.84 0.94
CA LYS A 57 10.99 11.69 0.36
C LYS A 57 12.07 10.86 -0.32
N ALA A 58 12.57 9.80 0.34
CA ALA A 58 13.59 8.92 -0.21
C ALA A 58 13.15 8.27 -1.54
N PHE A 59 11.88 7.83 -1.64
CA PHE A 59 11.33 7.32 -2.89
C PHE A 59 11.36 8.38 -4.00
N PHE A 60 10.94 9.62 -3.72
CA PHE A 60 10.89 10.69 -4.72
C PHE A 60 12.28 11.26 -5.08
N GLU A 61 13.24 11.30 -4.17
CA GLU A 61 14.61 11.74 -4.46
C GLU A 61 15.31 10.78 -5.43
N VAL A 62 15.17 9.47 -5.23
CA VAL A 62 15.68 8.46 -6.18
C VAL A 62 15.05 8.66 -7.56
N ASN A 63 13.75 8.95 -7.62
CA ASN A 63 13.06 9.22 -8.88
C ASN A 63 13.48 10.55 -9.52
N ASN A 64 13.71 11.60 -8.74
CA ASN A 64 14.19 12.89 -9.25
C ASN A 64 15.53 12.75 -9.99
N VAL A 65 16.41 11.87 -9.50
CA VAL A 65 17.69 11.56 -10.14
C VAL A 65 17.53 10.69 -11.40
N ILE A 66 16.50 9.83 -11.45
CA ILE A 66 16.34 8.85 -12.52
C ILE A 66 15.46 9.35 -13.68
N PHE A 67 14.44 10.17 -13.41
CA PHE A 67 13.42 10.56 -14.40
C PHE A 67 13.66 11.95 -15.03
N PHE A 68 14.53 12.79 -14.46
CA PHE A 68 14.83 14.11 -15.00
C PHE A 68 16.25 14.20 -15.60
N PRO A 69 16.43 14.81 -16.78
CA PRO A 69 17.72 14.90 -17.46
C PRO A 69 18.80 15.62 -16.61
N PRO A 70 20.10 15.27 -16.75
CA PRO A 70 20.74 14.76 -17.98
C PRO A 70 21.01 13.24 -18.01
N TYR A 71 20.46 12.46 -17.07
CA TYR A 71 20.78 11.03 -16.99
C TYR A 71 20.05 10.20 -18.06
N PRO A 72 20.75 9.20 -18.67
CA PRO A 72 20.23 8.49 -19.83
C PRO A 72 19.04 7.61 -19.47
N ALA A 73 18.09 7.54 -20.40
CA ALA A 73 16.85 6.76 -20.42
C ALA A 73 17.10 5.23 -20.48
N THR A 74 18.01 4.70 -19.66
CA THR A 74 18.18 3.28 -19.40
C THR A 74 17.83 3.00 -17.94
N PHE A 75 16.53 2.84 -17.71
CA PHE A 75 15.99 2.35 -16.46
C PHE A 75 16.36 0.86 -16.35
N SER A 76 17.45 0.53 -15.66
CA SER A 76 17.80 -0.88 -15.42
C SER A 76 16.75 -1.53 -14.52
N SER A 77 16.52 -2.83 -14.67
CA SER A 77 15.61 -3.59 -13.81
C SER A 77 15.97 -3.48 -12.33
N LEU A 78 17.26 -3.33 -12.01
CA LEU A 78 17.77 -3.11 -10.65
C LEU A 78 17.29 -1.76 -10.08
N LYS A 79 17.32 -0.69 -10.88
CA LYS A 79 16.80 0.62 -10.46
C LYS A 79 15.29 0.60 -10.23
N LEU A 80 14.55 -0.23 -10.97
CA LEU A 80 13.11 -0.43 -10.74
C LEU A 80 12.83 -1.15 -9.43
N ASP A 81 13.54 -2.25 -9.18
CA ASP A 81 13.32 -3.06 -7.98
C ASP A 81 13.69 -2.27 -6.70
N ASP A 82 14.75 -1.46 -6.74
CA ASP A 82 15.10 -0.55 -5.63
C ASP A 82 14.04 0.54 -5.41
N ALA A 83 13.54 1.17 -6.48
CA ALA A 83 12.49 2.17 -6.38
C ALA A 83 11.17 1.57 -5.85
N LEU A 84 10.81 0.35 -6.28
CA LEU A 84 9.67 -0.38 -5.74
C LEU A 84 9.86 -0.69 -4.25
N GLY A 85 11.07 -1.05 -3.83
CA GLY A 85 11.38 -1.27 -2.42
C GLY A 85 11.15 -0.03 -1.56
N LEU A 86 11.61 1.15 -2.01
CA LEU A 86 11.37 2.42 -1.32
C LEU A 86 9.89 2.79 -1.28
N MET A 87 9.17 2.64 -2.41
CA MET A 87 7.73 2.89 -2.49
C MET A 87 6.97 2.00 -1.52
N TRP A 88 7.24 0.69 -1.52
CA TRP A 88 6.56 -0.27 -0.66
C TRP A 88 6.89 -0.09 0.82
N LYS A 89 8.10 0.35 1.15
CA LYS A 89 8.47 0.74 2.51
C LYS A 89 7.61 1.91 2.97
N ALA A 90 7.55 2.99 2.20
CA ALA A 90 6.76 4.16 2.54
C ALA A 90 5.24 3.85 2.58
N HIS A 91 4.76 3.02 1.66
CA HIS A 91 3.37 2.58 1.61
C HIS A 91 2.96 1.77 2.84
N THR A 92 3.73 0.75 3.23
CA THR A 92 3.44 -0.07 4.41
C THR A 92 3.61 0.72 5.71
N ALA A 93 4.60 1.61 5.80
CA ALA A 93 4.74 2.54 6.92
C ALA A 93 3.53 3.48 7.06
N SER A 94 2.96 3.94 5.94
CA SER A 94 1.72 4.75 5.93
C SER A 94 0.54 3.98 6.51
N ILE A 95 0.39 2.71 6.14
CA ILE A 95 -0.66 1.83 6.67
C ILE A 95 -0.42 1.58 8.16
N ALA A 96 0.79 1.19 8.56
CA ALA A 96 1.13 0.92 9.96
C ALA A 96 0.89 2.12 10.88
N TYR A 97 1.20 3.33 10.41
CA TYR A 97 0.94 4.57 11.15
C TYR A 97 -0.56 4.89 11.27
N SER A 98 -1.33 4.67 10.19
CA SER A 98 -2.73 5.10 10.13
C SER A 98 -3.72 4.06 10.69
N LEU A 99 -3.41 2.77 10.61
CA LEU A 99 -4.29 1.68 11.07
C LEU A 99 -4.77 1.86 12.52
N PRO A 100 -3.90 2.07 13.53
CA PRO A 100 -4.37 2.23 14.91
C PRO A 100 -5.21 3.49 15.13
N LYS A 101 -5.02 4.54 14.32
CA LYS A 101 -5.80 5.78 14.43
C LYS A 101 -7.24 5.61 13.93
N PHE A 102 -7.44 4.81 12.90
CA PHE A 102 -8.74 4.63 12.25
C PHE A 102 -9.41 3.31 12.63
N GLN A 103 -8.88 2.56 13.60
CA GLN A 103 -9.45 1.30 14.03
C GLN A 103 -10.88 1.48 14.58
N ASP A 104 -11.11 2.55 15.36
CA ASP A 104 -12.46 2.87 15.87
C ASP A 104 -13.44 3.26 14.76
N SER A 105 -12.96 3.67 13.58
CA SER A 105 -13.81 3.97 12.43
C SER A 105 -14.35 2.70 11.76
N LEU A 106 -13.77 1.53 12.03
CA LEU A 106 -14.27 0.25 11.50
C LEU A 106 -15.67 -0.07 12.03
N LYS A 107 -16.07 0.45 13.20
CA LYS A 107 -17.42 0.27 13.76
C LYS A 107 -18.55 0.84 12.89
N TYR A 108 -18.22 1.68 11.92
CA TYR A 108 -19.18 2.26 10.98
C TYR A 108 -19.36 1.39 9.73
N LEU A 109 -18.60 0.31 9.59
CA LEU A 109 -18.68 -0.66 8.51
C LEU A 109 -19.42 -1.92 9.00
N SER A 110 -19.92 -2.72 8.05
CA SER A 110 -20.42 -4.07 8.35
C SER A 110 -19.27 -4.96 8.83
N ASP A 111 -19.58 -6.02 9.58
CA ASP A 111 -18.53 -6.94 10.04
C ASP A 111 -17.74 -7.54 8.86
N PRO A 112 -18.37 -7.98 7.74
CA PRO A 112 -17.65 -8.46 6.56
C PRO A 112 -16.70 -7.44 5.94
N GLU A 113 -17.09 -6.16 5.89
CA GLU A 113 -16.28 -5.09 5.28
C GLU A 113 -15.12 -4.67 6.19
N ALA A 114 -15.38 -4.54 7.50
CA ALA A 114 -14.34 -4.25 8.48
C ALA A 114 -13.26 -5.33 8.47
N ASP A 115 -13.68 -6.58 8.46
CA ASP A 115 -12.80 -7.74 8.35
C ASP A 115 -12.00 -7.76 7.05
N PHE A 116 -12.63 -7.45 5.92
CA PHE A 116 -11.93 -7.34 4.64
C PHE A 116 -10.84 -6.26 4.68
N GLY A 117 -11.11 -5.13 5.35
CA GLY A 117 -10.12 -4.07 5.58
C GLY A 117 -8.88 -4.57 6.32
N GLU A 118 -9.06 -5.38 7.37
CA GLU A 118 -7.94 -6.01 8.10
C GLU A 118 -7.21 -7.05 7.25
N ASP A 119 -7.95 -7.93 6.56
CA ASP A 119 -7.39 -8.95 5.69
C ASP A 119 -6.53 -8.33 4.57
N TRP A 120 -7.04 -7.27 3.94
CA TRP A 120 -6.36 -6.49 2.92
C TRP A 120 -5.11 -5.82 3.48
N SER A 121 -5.22 -5.13 4.62
CA SER A 121 -4.08 -4.48 5.27
C SER A 121 -2.95 -5.46 5.56
N ASN A 122 -3.27 -6.66 6.07
CA ASN A 122 -2.28 -7.71 6.29
C ASN A 122 -1.66 -8.20 4.98
N ALA A 123 -2.46 -8.41 3.93
CA ALA A 123 -1.98 -8.88 2.63
C ALA A 123 -1.02 -7.89 1.96
N VAL A 124 -1.21 -6.58 2.16
CA VAL A 124 -0.33 -5.54 1.61
C VAL A 124 1.12 -5.72 2.08
N ASP A 125 1.37 -6.14 3.32
CA ASP A 125 2.74 -6.40 3.79
C ASP A 125 3.41 -7.57 3.04
N PHE A 126 2.64 -8.57 2.64
CA PHE A 126 3.15 -9.68 1.82
C PHE A 126 3.43 -9.24 0.39
N LEU A 127 2.57 -8.42 -0.21
CA LEU A 127 2.80 -7.82 -1.52
C LEU A 127 4.07 -6.96 -1.51
N ALA A 128 4.19 -6.09 -0.49
CA ALA A 128 5.30 -5.17 -0.30
C ALA A 128 6.65 -5.90 -0.23
N ALA A 129 6.73 -7.00 0.52
CA ALA A 129 7.94 -7.80 0.60
C ALA A 129 8.43 -8.29 -0.77
N THR A 130 7.55 -8.49 -1.74
CA THR A 130 7.92 -8.96 -3.08
C THR A 130 8.35 -7.85 -4.04
N HIS A 131 8.32 -6.58 -3.61
CA HIS A 131 8.41 -5.42 -4.50
C HIS A 131 7.42 -5.56 -5.65
N PHE A 132 6.16 -5.82 -5.32
CA PHE A 132 5.13 -6.10 -6.30
C PHE A 132 4.96 -4.90 -7.27
N HIS A 133 4.78 -5.17 -8.55
CA HIS A 133 4.65 -4.10 -9.55
C HIS A 133 3.31 -3.40 -9.42
N THR A 134 3.33 -2.08 -9.28
CA THR A 134 2.14 -1.22 -9.18
C THR A 134 1.97 -0.33 -10.41
N ASP A 135 2.45 -0.79 -11.57
CA ASP A 135 2.17 -0.12 -12.84
C ASP A 135 0.68 -0.26 -13.22
N LEU A 136 0.25 0.57 -14.17
CA LEU A 136 -1.16 0.63 -14.57
C LEU A 136 -1.69 -0.72 -15.10
N PRO A 137 -1.02 -1.43 -16.02
CA PRO A 137 -1.49 -2.74 -16.49
C PRO A 137 -1.61 -3.77 -15.37
N THR A 138 -0.62 -3.85 -14.48
CA THR A 138 -0.61 -4.82 -13.38
C THR A 138 -1.71 -4.49 -12.38
N THR A 139 -1.81 -3.23 -11.94
CA THR A 139 -2.84 -2.81 -10.98
C THR A 139 -4.24 -3.03 -11.53
N ASN A 140 -4.49 -2.65 -12.79
CA ASN A 140 -5.77 -2.87 -13.45
C ASN A 140 -6.14 -4.36 -13.53
N LYS A 141 -5.17 -5.23 -13.83
CA LYS A 141 -5.38 -6.68 -13.85
C LYS A 141 -5.79 -7.24 -12.48
N PHE A 142 -5.24 -6.72 -11.38
CA PHE A 142 -5.56 -7.25 -10.04
C PHE A 142 -6.83 -6.64 -9.44
N GLN A 143 -7.13 -5.38 -9.74
CA GLN A 143 -8.30 -4.69 -9.20
C GLN A 143 -9.63 -5.34 -9.62
N VAL A 144 -9.71 -5.96 -10.80
CA VAL A 144 -10.93 -6.66 -11.24
C VAL A 144 -11.31 -7.85 -10.34
N PHE A 145 -10.38 -8.36 -9.54
CA PHE A 145 -10.62 -9.48 -8.61
C PHE A 145 -10.92 -9.02 -7.17
N LEU A 146 -10.86 -7.72 -6.89
CA LEU A 146 -11.31 -7.18 -5.61
C LEU A 146 -12.84 -7.08 -5.58
N PRO A 147 -13.45 -6.93 -4.38
CA PRO A 147 -14.88 -6.68 -4.26
C PRO A 147 -15.29 -5.47 -5.11
N PRO A 148 -16.29 -5.59 -5.99
CA PRO A 148 -16.77 -4.49 -6.82
C PRO A 148 -17.68 -3.52 -6.05
N ARG A 149 -18.03 -3.88 -4.80
CA ARG A 149 -18.82 -3.12 -3.84
C ARG A 149 -18.31 -3.43 -2.43
N MET A 150 -18.63 -2.56 -1.47
CA MET A 150 -18.44 -2.89 -0.05
C MET A 150 -19.21 -4.16 0.30
N LEU A 151 -18.63 -4.96 1.18
CA LEU A 151 -19.27 -6.14 1.73
C LEU A 151 -20.37 -5.72 2.73
N VAL A 152 -21.43 -6.51 2.77
CA VAL A 152 -22.60 -6.24 3.62
C VAL A 152 -22.96 -7.48 4.42
N GLU A 153 -23.82 -7.29 5.43
CA GLU A 153 -24.38 -8.40 6.18
C GLU A 153 -25.05 -9.43 5.26
N GLY A 154 -24.65 -10.70 5.41
CA GLY A 154 -25.09 -11.80 4.55
C GLY A 154 -24.10 -12.19 3.43
N ASP A 155 -23.06 -11.39 3.18
CA ASP A 155 -21.95 -11.81 2.31
C ASP A 155 -21.09 -12.86 3.03
N VAL A 156 -21.21 -14.12 2.62
CA VAL A 156 -20.53 -15.25 3.28
C VAL A 156 -19.56 -15.94 2.31
N LEU A 157 -18.28 -15.92 2.67
CA LEU A 157 -17.25 -16.70 1.98
C LEU A 157 -17.48 -18.21 2.16
N PRO A 158 -17.18 -19.06 1.17
CA PRO A 158 -16.44 -18.75 -0.07
C PRO A 158 -17.34 -18.38 -1.26
N SER A 159 -18.62 -18.05 -1.05
CA SER A 159 -19.58 -17.93 -2.15
C SER A 159 -20.56 -16.77 -1.95
N ILE A 160 -20.12 -15.57 -2.31
CA ILE A 160 -20.97 -14.40 -2.51
C ILE A 160 -21.58 -14.49 -3.91
N SER A 161 -22.91 -14.51 -3.99
CA SER A 161 -23.64 -14.91 -5.21
C SER A 161 -23.49 -13.97 -6.40
N ASP A 162 -23.29 -12.67 -6.15
CA ASP A 162 -23.10 -11.66 -7.19
C ASP A 162 -21.62 -11.43 -7.55
N PHE A 163 -20.70 -12.20 -6.95
CA PHE A 163 -19.27 -12.13 -7.23
C PHE A 163 -18.85 -13.27 -8.15
N SER A 164 -17.86 -13.01 -9.01
CA SER A 164 -17.23 -14.05 -9.82
C SER A 164 -16.51 -15.09 -8.94
N PRO A 165 -16.27 -16.31 -9.46
CA PRO A 165 -15.46 -17.31 -8.75
C PRO A 165 -14.07 -16.79 -8.36
N GLN A 166 -13.46 -15.96 -9.21
CA GLN A 166 -12.14 -15.38 -8.97
C GLN A 166 -12.16 -14.34 -7.84
N GLN A 167 -13.19 -13.48 -7.78
CA GLN A 167 -13.36 -12.52 -6.68
C GLN A 167 -13.54 -13.25 -5.34
N ASN A 168 -14.39 -14.27 -5.31
CA ASN A 168 -14.57 -15.12 -4.12
C ASN A 168 -13.26 -15.82 -3.71
N LYS A 169 -12.50 -16.38 -4.67
CA LYS A 169 -11.20 -17.02 -4.41
C LYS A 169 -10.20 -16.04 -3.81
N VAL A 170 -10.12 -14.81 -4.32
CA VAL A 170 -9.22 -13.77 -3.78
C VAL A 170 -9.60 -13.42 -2.35
N LEU A 171 -10.88 -13.19 -2.05
CA LEU A 171 -11.33 -12.90 -0.69
C LEU A 171 -10.99 -14.02 0.30
N VAL A 172 -11.22 -15.28 -0.08
CA VAL A 172 -10.83 -16.44 0.74
C VAL A 172 -9.32 -16.44 0.96
N SER A 173 -8.53 -16.19 -0.09
CA SER A 173 -7.06 -16.20 0.01
C SER A 173 -6.54 -15.10 0.95
N LEU A 174 -7.13 -13.90 0.90
CA LEU A 174 -6.79 -12.80 1.81
C LEU A 174 -7.11 -13.17 3.26
N ARG A 175 -8.30 -13.72 3.50
CA ARG A 175 -8.75 -14.15 4.82
C ARG A 175 -7.85 -15.25 5.39
N ASP A 176 -7.53 -16.25 4.59
CA ASP A 176 -6.69 -17.37 5.00
C ASP A 176 -5.26 -16.92 5.30
N LEU A 177 -4.71 -16.01 4.48
CA LEU A 177 -3.40 -15.41 4.73
C LEU A 177 -3.38 -14.63 6.04
N HIS A 178 -4.39 -13.81 6.30
CA HIS A 178 -4.50 -13.05 7.53
C HIS A 178 -4.64 -13.95 8.76
N LYS A 179 -5.54 -14.95 8.71
CA LYS A 179 -5.69 -15.95 9.77
C LYS A 179 -4.39 -16.70 10.03
N ALA A 180 -3.71 -17.18 8.99
CA ALA A 180 -2.45 -17.89 9.12
C ALA A 180 -1.36 -17.01 9.75
N ASN A 181 -1.25 -15.75 9.32
CA ASN A 181 -0.29 -14.82 9.89
C ASN A 181 -0.60 -14.52 11.37
N LYS A 182 -1.87 -14.30 11.71
CA LYS A 182 -2.35 -14.09 13.09
C LYS A 182 -2.06 -15.29 13.99
N ILE A 183 -2.37 -16.51 13.54
CA ILE A 183 -2.08 -17.76 14.27
C ILE A 183 -0.56 -17.91 14.51
N SER A 184 0.25 -17.52 13.54
CA SER A 184 1.72 -17.55 13.66
C SER A 184 2.31 -16.41 14.51
N GLY A 185 1.50 -15.49 15.04
CA GLY A 185 1.97 -14.30 15.74
C GLY A 185 2.86 -13.40 14.88
N GLY A 186 2.59 -13.33 13.57
CA GLY A 186 3.39 -12.59 12.60
C GLY A 186 4.67 -13.28 12.13
N LEU A 187 4.97 -14.51 12.59
CA LEU A 187 6.15 -15.25 12.15
C LEU A 187 6.10 -15.58 10.65
N LEU A 188 4.92 -15.87 10.11
CA LEU A 188 4.73 -16.14 8.69
C LEU A 188 5.23 -14.96 7.84
N LEU A 189 4.80 -13.74 8.15
CA LEU A 189 5.27 -12.54 7.46
C LEU A 189 6.79 -12.34 7.60
N LYS A 190 7.36 -12.55 8.78
CA LYS A 190 8.81 -12.42 9.00
C LYS A 190 9.62 -13.41 8.15
N LEU A 191 9.16 -14.66 8.06
CA LEU A 191 9.78 -15.67 7.20
C LEU A 191 9.62 -15.33 5.72
N TRP A 192 8.45 -14.83 5.32
CA TRP A 192 8.20 -14.35 3.97
C TRP A 192 9.16 -13.21 3.59
N GLN A 193 9.24 -12.16 4.41
CA GLN A 193 10.18 -11.04 4.21
C GLN A 193 11.63 -11.51 4.12
N LYS A 194 12.04 -12.46 4.96
CA LYS A 194 13.38 -13.05 4.89
C LYS A 194 13.61 -13.76 3.55
N SER A 195 12.66 -14.55 3.07
CA SER A 195 12.72 -15.19 1.76
C SER A 195 12.80 -14.17 0.62
N MET A 196 12.10 -13.05 0.74
CA MET A 196 12.08 -11.97 -0.24
C MET A 196 13.28 -11.00 -0.15
N SER A 197 14.25 -11.24 0.74
CA SER A 197 15.46 -10.40 0.85
C SER A 197 16.36 -10.46 -0.39
N THR A 198 16.15 -11.43 -1.28
CA THR A 198 16.89 -11.57 -2.55
C THR A 198 15.99 -11.31 -3.76
N GLU A 199 16.57 -10.83 -4.86
CA GLU A 199 15.84 -10.60 -6.13
C GLU A 199 15.17 -11.88 -6.63
N ALA A 200 15.86 -13.02 -6.56
CA ALA A 200 15.32 -14.33 -6.93
C ALA A 200 14.12 -14.71 -6.05
N GLY A 201 14.21 -14.46 -4.74
CA GLY A 201 13.10 -14.65 -3.81
C GLY A 201 11.89 -13.81 -4.19
N ARG A 202 12.09 -12.49 -4.40
CA ARG A 202 11.03 -11.56 -4.82
C ARG A 202 10.36 -11.99 -6.12
N LYS A 203 11.14 -12.41 -7.12
CA LYS A 203 10.61 -12.92 -8.39
C LYS A 203 9.70 -14.13 -8.20
N ILE A 204 10.12 -15.11 -7.41
CA ILE A 204 9.30 -16.28 -7.08
C ILE A 204 8.04 -15.87 -6.30
N GLY A 205 8.18 -14.93 -5.35
CA GLY A 205 7.07 -14.41 -4.58
C GLY A 205 6.00 -13.74 -5.44
N ARG A 206 6.41 -12.91 -6.41
CA ARG A 206 5.49 -12.28 -7.38
C ARG A 206 4.74 -13.33 -8.21
N ILE A 207 5.41 -14.36 -8.70
CA ILE A 207 4.78 -15.47 -9.43
C ILE A 207 3.71 -16.17 -8.57
N LEU A 208 4.01 -16.41 -7.28
CA LEU A 208 3.06 -17.02 -6.36
C LEU A 208 1.81 -16.14 -6.19
N ILE A 209 1.98 -14.84 -5.98
CA ILE A 209 0.87 -13.88 -5.86
C ILE A 209 0.04 -13.84 -7.15
N GLU A 210 0.71 -13.76 -8.31
CA GLU A 210 0.04 -13.73 -9.61
C GLU A 210 -0.77 -14.99 -9.90
N SER A 211 -0.33 -16.15 -9.40
CA SER A 211 -1.05 -17.41 -9.56
C SER A 211 -2.40 -17.46 -8.82
N LEU A 212 -2.63 -16.58 -7.84
CA LEU A 212 -3.94 -16.48 -7.18
C LEU A 212 -5.02 -16.03 -8.17
N THR A 213 -4.62 -15.18 -9.11
CA THR A 213 -5.49 -14.58 -10.14
C THR A 213 -5.55 -15.37 -11.45
N SER A 214 -4.74 -16.43 -11.58
CA SER A 214 -4.83 -17.33 -12.74
C SER A 214 -5.94 -18.35 -12.55
N SER A 215 -6.68 -18.59 -13.63
CA SER A 215 -7.67 -19.66 -13.78
C SER A 215 -7.03 -21.05 -13.78
#